data_AF-A0A8X6HTE5-F1
#
_entry.id   AF-A0A8X6HTE5-F1
#
_cell.length_a   1.000
_cell.length_b   1.000
_cell.length_c   1.000
_cell.angle_alpha   90.00
_cell.angle_beta   90.00
_cell.angle_gamma   90.00
#
_symmetry.space_group_name_H-M   'P 1'
#
loop_
_entity.id
_entity.type
_entity.pdbx_description
1 polymer ?
#
loop_
_entity_poly.entity_id
_entity_poly.type
_entity_poly.pdbx_seq_one_letter_code
_entity_poly.pdbx_strand_id
1 'polypeptide(L)'
;MPKRKSNLSKNTRKAKTQRLQRKNESQKDRESRHTNCRIGISMYRSNESSSERNERLQLDRNRYSSLRSQESLESREKRLQIDRIQHTVSRSLQSRDSRKQRLEDDRIRHAFPRTIESEGSREQRLEDDRIRHAFSRTLESDDSREQRLEDDRIRHVFSRILESDESKEQRLEDDRIRHAVSRSQEPDDSREQRLESDRHYHQKQREFESQEQHDIRVTEQCDRYHESQGQRIERLAHLRESVSAIRQSETNFDRKRRLITARQTTSALRDIESEENRRQRLNNDHIRRTNRRNIAWREKFNSGFNYDTQINYSAASEIGPMNVCCNYCKALRWKDESKNCCSSGKVRLDSIQQPPEPLKFSLCGEHDQSQHFLNNIRRYNSAFK
;
A
#
# COMPACT_ATOMS: atom_id res chain seq x y z
N MET A 1 40.26 5.67 -57.21
CA MET A 1 40.90 6.65 -56.29
C MET A 1 40.58 8.06 -56.75
N PRO A 2 39.89 8.89 -55.96
CA PRO A 2 39.60 10.27 -56.38
C PRO A 2 40.89 11.09 -56.30
N LYS A 3 41.21 11.79 -57.39
CA LYS A 3 42.42 12.64 -57.50
C LYS A 3 42.44 13.65 -56.35
N ARG A 4 43.54 13.65 -55.58
CA ARG A 4 43.82 14.66 -54.54
C ARG A 4 43.60 16.06 -55.12
N LYS A 5 42.70 16.86 -54.55
CA LYS A 5 42.56 18.29 -54.86
C LYS A 5 43.83 19.01 -54.40
N SER A 6 44.82 19.11 -55.27
CA SER A 6 46.17 19.62 -54.99
C SER A 6 46.28 21.15 -54.89
N ASN A 7 45.21 21.89 -54.59
CA ASN A 7 45.21 23.36 -54.73
C ASN A 7 44.47 24.10 -53.60
N LEU A 8 44.72 23.75 -52.34
CA LEU A 8 44.23 24.53 -51.18
C LEU A 8 45.14 25.71 -50.78
N SER A 9 46.27 25.88 -51.47
CA SER A 9 47.13 27.07 -51.37
C SER A 9 47.29 27.70 -52.76
N LYS A 10 46.32 28.51 -53.18
CA LYS A 10 46.48 29.37 -54.36
C LYS A 10 46.28 30.82 -53.97
N ASN A 11 47.42 31.48 -53.80
CA ASN A 11 47.61 32.92 -53.69
C ASN A 11 47.30 33.58 -55.07
N THR A 12 46.10 33.35 -55.60
CA THR A 12 45.69 33.86 -56.93
C THR A 12 45.70 35.38 -56.92
N ARG A 13 46.01 36.01 -58.07
CA ARG A 13 45.99 37.47 -58.22
C ARG A 13 44.65 38.06 -57.73
N LYS A 14 43.54 37.39 -58.06
CA LYS A 14 42.16 37.69 -57.63
C LYS A 14 41.95 37.59 -56.11
N ALA A 15 42.46 36.55 -55.47
CA ALA A 15 42.39 36.42 -54.00
C ALA A 15 43.23 37.48 -53.29
N LYS A 16 44.40 37.85 -53.84
CA LYS A 16 45.22 38.95 -53.33
C LYS A 16 44.52 40.31 -53.46
N THR A 17 43.89 40.59 -54.62
CA THR A 17 43.11 41.83 -54.82
C THR A 17 41.93 41.91 -53.86
N GLN A 18 41.16 40.83 -53.71
CA GLN A 18 40.05 40.80 -52.75
C GLN A 18 40.52 40.98 -51.30
N ARG A 19 41.68 40.44 -50.91
CA ARG A 19 42.24 40.66 -49.57
C ARG A 19 42.59 42.13 -49.34
N LEU A 20 43.22 42.78 -50.33
CA LEU A 20 43.56 44.20 -50.26
C LEU A 20 42.30 45.08 -50.17
N GLN A 21 41.29 44.76 -51.00
CA GLN A 21 40.00 45.46 -51.01
C GLN A 21 39.25 45.29 -49.68
N ARG A 22 39.29 44.10 -49.06
CA ARG A 22 38.72 43.86 -47.71
C ARG A 22 39.50 44.56 -46.60
N LYS A 23 40.82 44.71 -46.75
CA LYS A 23 41.67 45.42 -45.78
C LYS A 23 41.36 46.91 -45.74
N ASN A 24 41.03 47.50 -46.88
CA ASN A 24 40.71 48.92 -47.04
C ASN A 24 39.19 49.19 -47.09
N GLU A 25 38.36 48.19 -46.78
CA GLU A 25 36.90 48.29 -46.81
C GLU A 25 36.39 49.16 -45.65
N SER A 26 35.45 50.07 -45.93
CA SER A 26 34.78 50.84 -44.89
C SER A 26 33.90 49.95 -44.01
N GLN A 27 33.57 50.39 -42.79
CA GLN A 27 32.68 49.63 -41.89
C GLN A 27 31.32 49.35 -42.55
N LYS A 28 30.75 50.33 -43.25
CA LYS A 28 29.47 50.23 -43.96
C LYS A 28 29.53 49.23 -45.13
N ASP A 29 30.61 49.25 -45.91
CA ASP A 29 30.79 48.33 -47.04
C ASP A 29 30.98 46.89 -46.54
N ARG A 30 31.73 46.74 -45.44
CA ARG A 30 31.91 45.46 -44.75
C ARG A 30 30.58 44.90 -44.28
N GLU A 31 29.78 45.71 -43.58
CA GLU A 31 28.44 45.32 -43.14
C GLU A 31 27.57 44.90 -44.33
N SER A 32 27.55 45.69 -45.40
CA SER A 32 26.81 45.40 -46.63
C SER A 32 27.25 44.09 -47.30
N ARG A 33 28.55 43.80 -47.30
CA ARG A 33 29.06 42.51 -47.80
C ARG A 33 28.65 41.34 -46.91
N HIS A 34 28.68 41.51 -45.59
CA HIS A 34 28.25 40.48 -44.65
C HIS A 34 26.74 40.23 -44.72
N THR A 35 25.92 41.28 -44.91
CA THR A 35 24.47 41.13 -45.14
C THR A 35 24.19 40.40 -46.44
N ASN A 36 24.83 40.79 -47.55
CA ASN A 36 24.68 40.10 -48.83
C ASN A 36 25.10 38.63 -48.77
N CYS A 37 26.17 38.31 -48.03
CA CYS A 37 26.59 36.93 -47.79
C CYS A 37 25.54 36.14 -46.99
N ARG A 38 24.98 36.74 -45.92
CA ARG A 38 23.90 36.11 -45.13
C ARG A 38 22.66 35.85 -45.98
N ILE A 39 22.26 36.80 -46.82
CA ILE A 39 21.12 36.67 -47.74
C ILE A 39 21.36 35.50 -48.70
N GLY A 40 22.54 35.45 -49.34
CA GLY A 40 22.89 34.34 -50.25
C GLY A 40 22.85 32.97 -49.57
N ILE A 41 23.38 32.86 -48.34
CA ILE A 41 23.31 31.62 -47.56
C ILE A 41 21.87 31.26 -47.20
N SER A 42 21.05 32.25 -46.83
CA SER A 42 19.64 32.05 -46.51
C SER A 42 18.86 31.53 -47.72
N MET A 43 19.09 32.11 -48.90
CA MET A 43 18.47 31.66 -50.16
C MET A 43 18.90 30.26 -50.56
N TYR A 44 20.19 29.93 -50.39
CA TYR A 44 20.66 28.57 -50.65
C TYR A 44 19.98 27.57 -49.71
N ARG A 45 19.87 27.91 -48.42
CA ARG A 45 19.23 27.06 -47.40
C ARG A 45 17.72 26.94 -47.59
N SER A 46 17.03 27.94 -48.13
CA SER A 46 15.59 27.86 -48.40
C SER A 46 15.26 26.94 -49.58
N ASN A 47 16.20 26.77 -50.50
CA ASN A 47 16.05 25.92 -51.68
C ASN A 47 16.67 24.52 -51.48
N GLU A 48 17.21 24.24 -50.29
CA GLU A 48 17.85 22.99 -49.94
C GLU A 48 16.82 21.86 -49.84
N SER A 49 17.10 20.71 -50.46
CA SER A 49 16.28 19.52 -50.28
C SER A 49 16.45 18.93 -48.87
N SER A 50 15.49 18.11 -48.42
CA SER A 50 15.57 17.45 -47.10
C SER A 50 16.84 16.61 -46.94
N SER A 51 17.28 15.93 -48.01
CA SER A 51 18.50 15.12 -48.02
C SER A 51 19.75 15.97 -47.86
N GLU A 52 19.89 17.03 -48.67
CA GLU A 52 21.04 17.96 -48.58
C GLU A 52 21.11 18.64 -47.21
N ARG A 53 19.94 19.02 -46.65
CA ARG A 53 19.85 19.58 -45.30
C ARG A 53 20.36 18.60 -44.25
N ASN A 54 19.96 17.33 -44.35
CA ASN A 54 20.41 16.30 -43.41
C ASN A 54 21.93 16.06 -43.52
N GLU A 55 22.46 16.00 -44.74
CA GLU A 55 23.90 15.85 -44.99
C GLU A 55 24.69 17.03 -44.42
N ARG A 56 24.24 18.27 -44.67
CA ARG A 56 24.87 19.47 -44.10
C ARG A 56 24.85 19.47 -42.58
N LEU A 57 23.71 19.14 -41.96
CA LEU A 57 23.60 19.05 -40.50
C LEU A 57 24.47 17.92 -39.93
N GLN A 58 24.62 16.80 -40.63
CA GLN A 58 25.51 15.71 -40.23
C GLN A 58 26.98 16.13 -40.29
N LEU A 59 27.39 16.83 -41.35
CA LEU A 59 28.74 17.41 -41.46
C LEU A 59 29.03 18.41 -40.34
N ASP A 60 28.06 19.28 -40.01
CA ASP A 60 28.18 20.22 -38.88
C ASP A 60 28.32 19.47 -37.54
N ARG A 61 27.48 18.45 -37.28
CA ARG A 61 27.59 17.62 -36.07
C ARG A 61 28.97 16.96 -35.94
N ASN A 62 29.47 16.36 -37.03
CA ASN A 62 30.79 15.72 -37.05
C ASN A 62 31.92 16.72 -36.78
N ARG A 63 31.84 17.91 -37.38
CA ARG A 63 32.80 19.00 -37.16
C ARG A 63 32.80 19.46 -35.70
N TYR A 64 31.63 19.73 -35.11
CA TYR A 64 31.54 20.14 -33.70
C TYR A 64 31.95 19.05 -32.73
N SER A 65 31.62 17.78 -33.01
CA SER A 65 32.09 16.64 -32.21
C SER A 65 33.61 16.56 -32.19
N SER A 66 34.24 16.71 -33.35
CA SER A 66 35.70 16.68 -33.47
C SER A 66 36.35 17.83 -32.72
N LEU A 67 35.83 19.05 -32.86
CA LEU A 67 36.32 20.22 -32.11
C LEU A 67 36.15 20.05 -30.58
N ARG A 68 35.03 19.49 -30.12
CA ARG A 68 34.78 19.24 -28.69
C ARG A 68 35.69 18.14 -28.11
N SER A 69 36.04 17.12 -28.90
CA SER A 69 36.97 16.06 -28.45
C SER A 69 38.41 16.54 -28.28
N GLN A 70 38.79 17.63 -28.96
CA GLN A 70 40.12 18.24 -28.91
C GLN A 70 40.15 19.50 -28.04
N GLU A 71 39.07 19.79 -27.31
CA GLU A 71 38.91 21.00 -26.50
C GLU A 71 39.75 20.91 -25.22
N SER A 72 40.49 21.98 -24.90
CA SER A 72 41.19 22.07 -23.61
C SER A 72 40.20 22.25 -22.46
N LEU A 73 40.58 21.87 -21.24
CA LEU A 73 39.73 22.03 -20.05
C LEU A 73 39.27 23.49 -19.85
N GLU A 74 40.16 24.46 -20.09
CA GLU A 74 39.85 25.88 -19.95
C GLU A 74 38.83 26.36 -21.00
N SER A 75 38.99 25.95 -22.26
CA SER A 75 38.04 26.29 -23.32
C SER A 75 36.68 25.62 -23.10
N ARG A 76 36.69 24.38 -22.61
CA ARG A 76 35.48 23.65 -22.22
C ARG A 76 34.73 24.37 -21.10
N GLU A 77 35.44 24.83 -20.07
CA GLU A 77 34.80 25.54 -18.95
C GLU A 77 34.23 26.88 -19.39
N LYS A 78 34.97 27.66 -20.20
CA LYS A 78 34.45 28.91 -20.78
C LYS A 78 33.20 28.68 -21.61
N ARG A 79 33.19 27.64 -22.46
CA ARG A 79 32.01 27.28 -23.26
C ARG A 79 30.81 26.90 -22.38
N LEU A 80 31.02 26.05 -21.37
CA LEU A 80 29.95 25.67 -20.42
C LEU A 80 29.47 26.84 -19.57
N GLN A 81 30.35 27.79 -19.22
CA GLN A 81 29.96 29.03 -18.55
C GLN A 81 29.08 29.90 -19.45
N ILE A 82 29.45 30.07 -20.71
CA ILE A 82 28.63 30.78 -21.70
C ILE A 82 27.27 30.07 -21.87
N ASP A 83 27.25 28.75 -22.01
CA ASP A 83 26.01 27.97 -22.14
C ASP A 83 25.11 28.13 -20.91
N ARG A 84 25.68 28.09 -19.69
CA ARG A 84 24.93 28.33 -18.45
C ARG A 84 24.31 29.73 -18.44
N ILE A 85 25.06 30.77 -18.76
CA ILE A 85 24.57 32.16 -18.81
C ILE A 85 23.48 32.31 -19.88
N GLN A 86 23.67 31.73 -21.06
CA GLN A 86 22.65 31.78 -22.11
C GLN A 86 21.35 31.09 -21.69
N HIS A 87 21.44 29.94 -21.01
CA HIS A 87 20.27 29.27 -20.47
C HIS A 87 19.60 30.05 -19.34
N THR A 88 20.35 30.71 -18.45
CA THR A 88 19.73 31.54 -17.40
C THR A 88 19.00 32.73 -17.99
N VAL A 89 19.61 33.44 -18.94
CA VAL A 89 18.99 34.56 -19.66
C VAL A 89 17.77 34.11 -20.46
N SER A 90 17.87 32.99 -21.18
CA SER A 90 16.72 32.46 -21.93
C SER A 90 15.56 32.06 -21.01
N ARG A 91 15.85 31.52 -19.81
CA ARG A 91 14.83 31.18 -18.80
C ARG A 91 14.23 32.42 -18.12
N SER A 92 14.99 33.49 -17.92
CA SER A 92 14.48 34.73 -17.30
C SER A 92 13.59 35.52 -18.25
N LEU A 93 13.88 35.47 -19.56
CA LEU A 93 13.07 36.10 -20.60
C LEU A 93 11.90 35.23 -21.09
N GLN A 94 11.69 34.06 -20.50
CA GLN A 94 10.68 33.10 -20.93
C GLN A 94 9.25 33.59 -20.61
N SER A 95 8.33 33.41 -21.57
CA SER A 95 6.90 33.66 -21.33
C SER A 95 6.33 32.68 -20.29
N ARG A 96 5.21 33.05 -19.66
CA ARG A 96 4.56 32.20 -18.64
C ARG A 96 4.16 30.83 -19.20
N ASP A 97 3.65 30.78 -20.42
CA ASP A 97 3.19 29.52 -21.02
C ASP A 97 4.36 28.63 -21.44
N SER A 98 5.42 29.19 -22.03
CA SER A 98 6.63 28.44 -22.30
C SER A 98 7.28 27.93 -21.01
N ARG A 99 7.20 28.68 -19.91
CA ARG A 99 7.67 28.23 -18.59
C ARG A 99 6.84 27.05 -18.08
N LYS A 100 5.51 27.13 -18.18
CA LYS A 100 4.61 26.01 -17.80
C LYS A 100 4.94 24.76 -18.63
N GLN A 101 5.03 24.90 -19.95
CA GLN A 101 5.35 23.79 -20.84
C GLN A 101 6.71 23.17 -20.50
N ARG A 102 7.76 23.98 -20.30
CA ARG A 102 9.07 23.47 -19.89
C ARG A 102 9.04 22.69 -18.57
N LEU A 103 8.28 23.18 -17.57
CA LEU A 103 8.14 22.50 -16.29
C LEU A 103 7.34 21.20 -16.42
N GLU A 104 6.34 21.17 -17.29
CA GLU A 104 5.58 19.97 -17.59
C GLU A 104 6.43 18.94 -18.34
N ASP A 105 7.18 19.35 -19.36
CA ASP A 105 8.13 18.50 -20.07
C ASP A 105 9.18 17.89 -19.12
N ASP A 106 9.63 18.67 -18.13
CA ASP A 106 10.58 18.21 -17.11
C ASP A 106 9.94 17.21 -16.15
N ARG A 107 8.70 17.48 -15.72
CA ARG A 107 7.90 16.54 -14.92
C ARG A 107 7.71 15.22 -15.66
N ILE A 108 7.32 15.27 -16.93
CA ILE A 108 7.14 14.07 -17.78
C ILE A 108 8.46 13.32 -17.93
N ARG A 109 9.56 14.03 -18.21
CA ARG A 109 10.89 13.41 -18.36
C ARG A 109 11.34 12.66 -17.10
N HIS A 110 11.02 13.18 -15.92
CA HIS A 110 11.37 12.53 -14.65
C HIS A 110 10.36 11.46 -14.21
N ALA A 111 9.09 11.57 -14.61
CA ALA A 111 8.05 10.60 -14.29
C ALA A 111 8.09 9.36 -15.19
N PHE A 112 8.35 9.53 -16.49
CA PHE A 112 8.28 8.45 -17.48
C PHE A 112 9.21 7.26 -17.18
N PRO A 113 10.47 7.45 -16.76
CA PRO A 113 11.32 6.33 -16.36
C PRO A 113 10.75 5.53 -15.18
N ARG A 114 9.98 6.17 -14.29
CA ARG A 114 9.36 5.52 -13.12
C ARG A 114 8.14 4.69 -13.50
N THR A 115 7.44 5.02 -14.59
CA THR A 115 6.24 4.29 -15.03
C THR A 115 6.55 2.98 -15.74
N ILE A 116 7.73 2.88 -16.33
CA ILE A 116 8.21 1.68 -17.05
C ILE A 116 9.31 0.94 -16.26
N GLU A 117 9.53 1.34 -15.01
CA GLU A 117 10.57 0.80 -14.14
C GLU A 117 10.28 -0.68 -13.81
N SER A 118 11.30 -1.54 -13.92
CA SER A 118 11.20 -2.92 -13.42
C SER A 118 11.16 -2.94 -11.89
N GLU A 119 10.59 -3.99 -11.28
CA GLU A 119 10.55 -4.10 -9.81
C GLU A 119 11.94 -4.03 -9.18
N GLY A 120 12.94 -4.71 -9.74
CA GLY A 120 14.31 -4.66 -9.23
C GLY A 120 14.97 -3.27 -9.33
N SER A 121 14.76 -2.55 -10.45
CA SER A 121 15.25 -1.17 -10.59
C SER A 121 14.56 -0.23 -9.60
N ARG A 122 13.25 -0.44 -9.35
CA ARG A 122 12.47 0.34 -8.38
C ARG A 122 12.97 0.12 -6.96
N GLU A 123 13.25 -1.13 -6.60
CA GLU A 123 13.81 -1.47 -5.29
C GLU A 123 15.18 -0.83 -5.09
N GLN A 124 16.07 -0.93 -6.08
CA GLN A 124 17.38 -0.29 -6.03
C GLN A 124 17.28 1.22 -5.89
N ARG A 125 16.42 1.88 -6.66
CA ARG A 125 16.22 3.33 -6.55
C ARG A 125 15.67 3.74 -5.18
N LEU A 126 14.72 2.98 -4.62
CA LEU A 126 14.19 3.23 -3.28
C LEU A 126 15.24 2.98 -2.20
N GLU A 127 16.13 2.01 -2.41
CA GLU A 127 17.26 1.76 -1.53
C GLU A 127 18.28 2.90 -1.58
N ASP A 128 18.66 3.35 -2.77
CA ASP A 128 19.51 4.52 -2.96
C ASP A 128 18.89 5.78 -2.32
N ASP A 129 17.56 5.98 -2.43
CA ASP A 129 16.83 7.05 -1.74
C ASP A 129 16.92 6.92 -0.22
N ARG A 130 16.71 5.70 0.34
CA ARG A 130 16.84 5.43 1.78
C ARG A 130 18.25 5.71 2.27
N ILE A 131 19.26 5.22 1.56
CA ILE A 131 20.68 5.41 1.87
C ILE A 131 21.01 6.90 1.87
N ARG A 132 20.62 7.64 0.83
CA ARG A 132 20.86 9.10 0.76
C ARG A 132 20.22 9.85 1.91
N HIS A 133 18.96 9.53 2.26
CA HIS A 133 18.30 10.15 3.40
C HIS A 133 18.94 9.77 4.73
N ALA A 134 19.38 8.53 4.91
CA ALA A 134 20.11 8.09 6.10
C ALA A 134 21.43 8.85 6.25
N PHE A 135 22.25 8.92 5.20
CA PHE A 135 23.50 9.70 5.20
C PHE A 135 23.26 11.18 5.49
N SER A 136 22.24 11.78 4.88
CA SER A 136 21.87 13.17 5.14
C SER A 136 21.46 13.41 6.59
N ARG A 137 20.79 12.44 7.25
CA ARG A 137 20.41 12.52 8.66
C ARG A 137 21.61 12.30 9.60
N THR A 138 22.57 11.46 9.23
CA THR A 138 23.77 11.23 10.05
C THR A 138 24.75 12.40 10.04
N LEU A 139 24.77 13.17 8.96
CA LEU A 139 25.62 14.36 8.81
C LEU A 139 24.87 15.65 9.16
N GLU A 140 23.63 15.54 9.64
CA GLU A 140 22.79 16.67 10.03
C GLU A 140 23.40 17.37 11.26
N SER A 141 23.53 18.69 11.23
CA SER A 141 23.89 19.46 12.43
C SER A 141 22.73 19.50 13.41
N ASP A 142 23.00 19.72 14.70
CA ASP A 142 21.94 19.80 15.72
C ASP A 142 20.91 20.90 15.39
N ASP A 143 21.35 22.09 14.97
CA ASP A 143 20.45 23.18 14.54
C ASP A 143 19.53 22.76 13.37
N SER A 144 20.10 22.08 12.37
CA SER A 144 19.33 21.61 11.20
C SER A 144 18.33 20.52 11.61
N ARG A 145 18.73 19.65 12.54
CA ARG A 145 17.89 18.60 13.11
C ARG A 145 16.73 19.19 13.89
N GLU A 146 16.99 20.21 14.72
CA GLU A 146 15.94 20.92 15.46
C GLU A 146 14.95 21.60 14.52
N GLN A 147 15.43 22.31 13.50
CA GLN A 147 14.57 22.92 12.48
C GLN A 147 13.72 21.87 11.76
N ARG A 148 14.31 20.75 11.31
CA ARG A 148 13.56 19.68 10.65
C ARG A 148 12.49 19.08 11.57
N LEU A 149 12.81 18.85 12.85
CA LEU A 149 11.84 18.33 13.82
C LEU A 149 10.73 19.36 14.13
N GLU A 150 11.05 20.64 14.13
CA GLU A 150 10.06 21.71 14.26
C GLU A 150 9.14 21.77 13.04
N ASP A 151 9.70 21.72 11.83
CA ASP A 151 8.93 21.62 10.59
C ASP A 151 8.05 20.36 10.53
N ASP A 152 8.54 19.22 11.06
CA ASP A 152 7.76 17.99 11.21
C ASP A 152 6.60 18.20 12.21
N ARG A 153 6.84 18.81 13.38
CA ARG A 153 5.80 19.13 14.37
C ARG A 153 4.74 20.06 13.79
N ILE A 154 5.16 21.15 13.15
CA ILE A 154 4.28 22.13 12.52
C ILE A 154 3.40 21.45 11.46
N ARG A 155 4.01 20.64 10.56
CA ARG A 155 3.26 19.89 9.54
C ARG A 155 2.23 18.95 10.15
N HIS A 156 2.59 18.21 11.20
CA HIS A 156 1.66 17.32 11.90
C HIS A 156 0.51 18.08 12.57
N VAL A 157 0.79 19.22 13.20
CA VAL A 157 -0.25 20.07 13.80
C VAL A 157 -1.21 20.59 12.74
N PHE A 158 -0.71 21.16 11.64
CA PHE A 158 -1.55 21.62 10.54
C PHE A 158 -2.38 20.48 9.93
N SER A 159 -1.79 19.29 9.74
CA SER A 159 -2.52 18.12 9.25
C SER A 159 -3.62 17.68 10.20
N ARG A 160 -3.47 17.83 11.52
CA ARG A 160 -4.50 17.52 12.53
C ARG A 160 -5.59 18.59 12.63
N ILE A 161 -5.24 19.87 12.43
CA ILE A 161 -6.21 20.98 12.45
C ILE A 161 -7.13 20.92 11.24
N LEU A 162 -6.57 20.60 10.07
CA LEU A 162 -7.31 20.48 8.81
C LEU A 162 -7.91 19.07 8.61
N GLU A 163 -7.78 18.19 9.59
CA GLU A 163 -8.28 16.83 9.55
C GLU A 163 -9.81 16.84 9.52
N SER A 164 -10.40 16.10 8.58
CA SER A 164 -11.85 15.86 8.61
C SER A 164 -12.21 15.01 9.82
N ASP A 165 -13.45 15.12 10.31
CA ASP A 165 -13.90 14.28 11.44
C ASP A 165 -13.75 12.79 11.11
N GLU A 166 -14.03 12.37 9.88
CA GLU A 166 -13.85 10.98 9.44
C GLU A 166 -12.38 10.53 9.51
N SER A 167 -11.44 11.35 9.00
CA SER A 167 -10.00 11.05 9.05
C SER A 167 -9.46 11.02 10.48
N LYS A 168 -9.92 11.95 11.33
CA LYS A 168 -9.56 12.02 12.75
C LYS A 168 -10.01 10.77 13.48
N GLU A 169 -11.23 10.33 13.19
CA GLU A 169 -11.80 9.13 13.77
C GLU A 169 -11.08 7.86 13.31
N GLN A 170 -10.72 7.76 12.04
CA GLN A 170 -9.92 6.67 11.52
C GLN A 170 -8.54 6.63 12.17
N ARG A 171 -7.86 7.77 12.30
CA ARG A 171 -6.56 7.86 12.97
C ARG A 171 -6.64 7.39 14.43
N LEU A 172 -7.66 7.83 15.17
CA LEU A 172 -7.87 7.39 16.56
C LEU A 172 -8.21 5.90 16.66
N GLU A 173 -8.87 5.34 15.65
CA GLU A 173 -9.14 3.91 15.56
C GLU A 173 -7.85 3.11 15.30
N ASP A 174 -7.04 3.55 14.35
CA ASP A 174 -5.73 2.97 14.06
C ASP A 174 -4.82 3.06 15.30
N ASP A 175 -4.85 4.17 16.04
CA ASP A 175 -4.13 4.33 17.31
C ASP A 175 -4.59 3.30 18.36
N ARG A 176 -5.92 3.09 18.53
CA ARG A 176 -6.46 2.08 19.45
C ARG A 176 -6.00 0.67 19.07
N ILE A 177 -6.05 0.32 17.79
CA ILE A 177 -5.61 -0.99 17.29
C ILE A 177 -4.11 -1.16 17.52
N ARG A 178 -3.29 -0.16 17.15
CA ARG A 178 -1.83 -0.18 17.37
C ARG A 178 -1.47 -0.39 18.84
N HIS A 179 -2.12 0.34 19.76
CA HIS A 179 -1.89 0.17 21.18
C HIS A 179 -2.32 -1.20 21.71
N ALA A 180 -3.45 -1.73 21.25
CA ALA A 180 -3.90 -3.06 21.65
C ALA A 180 -2.92 -4.16 21.19
N VAL A 181 -2.48 -4.08 19.93
CA VAL A 181 -1.48 -5.00 19.35
C VAL A 181 -0.16 -4.90 20.12
N SER A 182 0.37 -3.69 20.29
CA SER A 182 1.62 -3.45 21.01
C SER A 182 1.58 -3.98 22.45
N ARG A 183 0.48 -3.76 23.19
CA ARG A 183 0.31 -4.29 24.56
C ARG A 183 0.20 -5.82 24.59
N SER A 184 -0.33 -6.46 23.56
CA SER A 184 -0.46 -7.92 23.50
C SER A 184 0.86 -8.65 23.23
N GLN A 185 1.81 -7.95 22.59
CA GLN A 185 3.15 -8.46 22.27
C GLN A 185 4.23 -7.92 23.23
N GLU A 186 3.83 -7.10 24.20
CA GLU A 186 4.73 -6.48 25.17
C GLU A 186 5.41 -7.57 26.01
N PRO A 187 6.75 -7.63 26.06
CA PRO A 187 7.45 -8.55 26.95
C PRO A 187 7.22 -8.16 28.41
N ASP A 188 7.33 -9.13 29.33
CA ASP A 188 6.99 -8.93 30.74
C ASP A 188 7.75 -7.77 31.40
N ASP A 189 9.04 -7.60 31.08
CA ASP A 189 9.85 -6.50 31.60
C ASP A 189 9.32 -5.12 31.15
N SER A 190 8.99 -4.97 29.86
CA SER A 190 8.40 -3.73 29.33
C SER A 190 7.02 -3.47 29.92
N ARG A 191 6.23 -4.53 30.11
CA ARG A 191 4.92 -4.46 30.75
C ARG A 191 5.03 -3.95 32.18
N GLU A 192 6.01 -4.43 32.95
CA GLU A 192 6.23 -3.97 34.31
C GLU A 192 6.70 -2.51 34.34
N GLN A 193 7.65 -2.12 33.47
CA GLN A 193 8.10 -0.72 33.35
C GLN A 193 6.95 0.23 33.01
N ARG A 194 6.05 -0.17 32.11
CA ARG A 194 4.87 0.62 31.75
C ARG A 194 3.90 0.75 32.93
N LEU A 195 3.66 -0.33 33.67
CA LEU A 195 2.82 -0.30 34.87
C LEU A 195 3.46 0.52 35.99
N GLU A 196 4.78 0.48 36.14
CA GLU A 196 5.52 1.30 37.10
C GLU A 196 5.43 2.79 36.74
N SER A 197 5.62 3.12 35.47
CA SER A 197 5.45 4.48 34.96
C SER A 197 4.04 5.02 35.20
N ASP A 198 3.02 4.17 35.00
CA ASP A 198 1.60 4.49 35.27
C ASP A 198 1.34 4.71 36.77
N ARG A 199 1.89 3.84 37.64
CA ARG A 199 1.85 4.01 39.11
C ARG A 199 2.48 5.33 39.55
N HIS A 200 3.65 5.66 39.01
CA HIS A 200 4.37 6.89 39.33
C HIS A 200 3.65 8.13 38.79
N TYR A 201 3.05 8.07 37.60
CA TYR A 201 2.21 9.14 37.07
C TYR A 201 1.02 9.41 38.00
N HIS A 202 0.28 8.38 38.39
CA HIS A 202 -0.83 8.52 39.33
C HIS A 202 -0.38 8.98 40.73
N GLN A 203 0.82 8.60 41.17
CA GLN A 203 1.40 9.11 42.41
C GLN A 203 1.65 10.61 42.34
N LYS A 204 2.27 11.09 41.26
CA LYS A 204 2.46 12.53 41.05
C LYS A 204 1.14 13.28 40.99
N GLN A 205 0.13 12.73 40.32
CA GLN A 205 -1.20 13.37 40.30
C GLN A 205 -1.79 13.50 41.72
N ARG A 206 -1.56 12.51 42.60
CA ARG A 206 -1.98 12.58 44.02
C ARG A 206 -1.25 13.67 44.82
N GLU A 207 -0.04 14.04 44.46
CA GLU A 207 0.70 15.14 45.13
C GLU A 207 0.09 16.52 44.85
N PHE A 208 -0.62 16.68 43.74
CA PHE A 208 -1.33 17.90 43.35
C PHE A 208 -2.84 17.84 43.60
N GLU A 209 -3.32 16.76 44.24
CA GLU A 209 -4.73 16.54 44.54
C GLU A 209 -5.21 17.56 45.59
N SER A 210 -6.43 18.11 45.41
CA SER A 210 -7.03 18.96 46.43
C SER A 210 -7.45 18.12 47.64
N GLN A 211 -7.61 18.75 48.82
CA GLN A 211 -8.06 18.03 50.02
C GLN A 211 -9.41 17.31 49.80
N GLU A 212 -10.35 17.95 49.10
CA GLU A 212 -11.65 17.35 48.77
C GLU A 212 -11.52 16.12 47.87
N GLN A 213 -10.70 16.20 46.82
CA GLN A 213 -10.44 15.07 45.92
C GLN A 213 -9.76 13.92 46.68
N HIS A 214 -8.81 14.25 47.56
CA HIS A 214 -8.14 13.28 48.41
C HIS A 214 -9.13 12.55 49.32
N ASP A 215 -10.02 13.30 49.99
CA ASP A 215 -11.02 12.74 50.89
C ASP A 215 -12.00 11.83 50.15
N ILE A 216 -12.47 12.22 48.96
CA ILE A 216 -13.31 11.38 48.08
C ILE A 216 -12.57 10.09 47.70
N ARG A 217 -11.31 10.19 47.25
CA ARG A 217 -10.54 9.02 46.83
C ARG A 217 -10.28 8.05 47.99
N VAL A 218 -9.94 8.57 49.17
CA VAL A 218 -9.67 7.76 50.37
C VAL A 218 -10.96 7.11 50.87
N THR A 219 -12.06 7.84 50.93
CA THR A 219 -13.37 7.29 51.33
C THR A 219 -13.80 6.18 50.38
N GLU A 220 -13.77 6.39 49.06
CA GLU A 220 -14.05 5.34 48.09
C GLU A 220 -13.10 4.15 48.21
N GLN A 221 -11.83 4.37 48.55
CA GLN A 221 -10.86 3.29 48.74
C GLN A 221 -11.17 2.47 50.00
N CYS A 222 -11.53 3.13 51.09
CA CYS A 222 -11.96 2.48 52.33
C CYS A 222 -13.26 1.69 52.12
N ASP A 223 -14.24 2.27 51.43
CA ASP A 223 -15.50 1.61 51.09
C ASP A 223 -15.24 0.34 50.25
N ARG A 224 -14.32 0.42 49.28
CA ARG A 224 -13.89 -0.75 48.49
C ARG A 224 -13.16 -1.81 49.31
N TYR A 225 -12.40 -1.42 50.32
CA TYR A 225 -11.65 -2.36 51.16
C TYR A 225 -12.58 -3.11 52.14
N HIS A 226 -13.58 -2.42 52.67
CA HIS A 226 -14.58 -3.00 53.57
C HIS A 226 -15.80 -3.59 52.84
N GLU A 227 -15.80 -3.56 51.51
CA GLU A 227 -16.88 -4.07 50.66
C GLU A 227 -17.09 -5.58 50.90
N SER A 228 -18.29 -5.95 51.35
CA SER A 228 -18.70 -7.35 51.42
C SER A 228 -18.83 -7.96 50.01
N GLN A 229 -18.75 -9.29 49.90
CA GLN A 229 -18.89 -9.97 48.60
C GLN A 229 -20.22 -9.63 47.91
N GLY A 230 -21.31 -9.46 48.67
CA GLY A 230 -22.62 -9.06 48.14
C GLY A 230 -22.60 -7.66 47.55
N GLN A 231 -22.08 -6.67 48.29
CA GLN A 231 -21.94 -5.28 47.82
C GLN A 231 -21.05 -5.19 46.57
N ARG A 232 -19.98 -5.98 46.49
CA ARG A 232 -19.12 -6.06 45.30
C ARG A 232 -19.87 -6.55 44.07
N ILE A 233 -20.70 -7.58 44.23
CA ILE A 233 -21.51 -8.12 43.14
C ILE A 233 -22.50 -7.06 42.66
N GLU A 234 -23.15 -6.36 43.59
CA GLU A 234 -24.12 -5.29 43.31
C GLU A 234 -23.47 -4.12 42.57
N ARG A 235 -22.32 -3.62 43.04
CA ARG A 235 -21.57 -2.56 42.36
C ARG A 235 -21.15 -2.95 40.94
N LEU A 236 -20.66 -4.18 40.75
CA LEU A 236 -20.31 -4.69 39.41
C LEU A 236 -21.55 -4.85 38.52
N ALA A 237 -22.70 -5.20 39.09
CA ALA A 237 -23.97 -5.25 38.36
C ALA A 237 -24.40 -3.84 37.92
N HIS A 238 -24.35 -2.85 38.82
CA HIS A 238 -24.65 -1.45 38.51
C HIS A 238 -23.72 -0.87 37.43
N LEU A 239 -22.42 -1.20 37.47
CA LEU A 239 -21.47 -0.84 36.43
C LEU A 239 -21.82 -1.46 35.06
N ARG A 240 -22.20 -2.73 35.04
CA ARG A 240 -22.65 -3.41 33.81
C ARG A 240 -23.92 -2.77 33.25
N GLU A 241 -24.85 -2.41 34.13
CA GLU A 241 -26.09 -1.73 33.76
C GLU A 241 -25.82 -0.34 33.20
N SER A 242 -24.96 0.44 33.84
CA SER A 242 -24.53 1.76 33.35
C SER A 242 -23.88 1.68 31.97
N VAL A 243 -22.96 0.71 31.77
CA VAL A 243 -22.36 0.47 30.45
C VAL A 243 -23.40 -0.01 29.43
N SER A 244 -24.38 -0.81 29.84
CA SER A 244 -25.48 -1.24 28.98
C SER A 244 -26.36 -0.06 28.58
N ALA A 245 -26.70 0.83 29.51
CA ALA A 245 -27.48 2.03 29.25
C ALA A 245 -26.77 2.96 28.25
N ILE A 246 -25.45 3.17 28.41
CA ILE A 246 -24.63 3.90 27.43
C ILE A 246 -24.71 3.23 26.06
N ARG A 247 -24.59 1.90 25.98
CA ARG A 247 -24.67 1.17 24.71
C ARG A 247 -26.06 1.20 24.07
N GLN A 248 -27.12 1.39 24.86
CA GLN A 248 -28.49 1.51 24.38
C GLN A 248 -28.80 2.92 23.88
N SER A 249 -28.16 3.95 24.47
CA SER A 249 -28.25 5.33 24.00
C SER A 249 -27.30 5.66 22.84
N GLU A 250 -26.39 4.74 22.47
CA GLU A 250 -25.55 4.85 21.27
C GLU A 250 -26.39 5.10 20.00
N THR A 251 -25.95 6.03 19.16
CA THR A 251 -26.52 6.16 17.82
C THR A 251 -26.21 4.90 16.98
N ASN A 252 -26.98 4.67 15.92
CA ASN A 252 -26.69 3.55 14.99
C ASN A 252 -25.27 3.63 14.41
N PHE A 253 -24.76 4.85 14.21
CA PHE A 253 -23.41 5.11 13.74
C PHE A 253 -22.37 4.67 14.77
N ASP A 254 -22.49 5.12 16.03
CA ASP A 254 -21.57 4.75 17.12
C ASP A 254 -21.58 3.25 17.40
N ARG A 255 -22.76 2.63 17.37
CA ARG A 255 -22.90 1.19 17.51
C ARG A 255 -22.18 0.44 16.39
N LYS A 256 -22.38 0.85 15.13
CA LYS A 256 -21.70 0.24 13.98
C LYS A 256 -20.19 0.39 14.10
N ARG A 257 -19.71 1.55 14.54
CA ARG A 257 -18.30 1.83 14.79
C ARG A 257 -17.70 0.95 15.86
N ARG A 258 -18.27 0.94 17.07
CA ARG A 258 -17.79 0.08 18.18
C ARG A 258 -17.71 -1.39 17.75
N LEU A 259 -18.67 -1.86 16.96
CA LEU A 259 -18.65 -3.23 16.43
C LEU A 259 -17.55 -3.45 15.38
N ILE A 260 -17.30 -2.48 14.50
CA ILE A 260 -16.18 -2.53 13.53
C ILE A 260 -14.84 -2.53 14.26
N THR A 261 -14.62 -1.59 15.18
CA THR A 261 -13.45 -1.51 16.06
C THR A 261 -13.20 -2.82 16.78
N ALA A 262 -14.23 -3.38 17.43
CA ALA A 262 -14.12 -4.66 18.12
C ALA A 262 -13.76 -5.81 17.17
N ARG A 263 -14.28 -5.81 15.92
CA ARG A 263 -13.92 -6.82 14.91
C ARG A 263 -12.49 -6.65 14.41
N GLN A 264 -12.05 -5.42 14.13
CA GLN A 264 -10.70 -5.14 13.64
C GLN A 264 -9.65 -5.43 14.70
N THR A 265 -9.85 -4.96 15.93
CA THR A 265 -8.99 -5.29 17.07
C THR A 265 -8.90 -6.80 17.30
N THR A 266 -10.03 -7.51 17.32
CA THR A 266 -10.01 -8.97 17.47
C THR A 266 -9.38 -9.70 16.29
N SER A 267 -9.50 -9.19 15.06
CA SER A 267 -8.81 -9.73 13.89
C SER A 267 -7.30 -9.54 14.02
N ALA A 268 -6.85 -8.30 14.28
CA ALA A 268 -5.44 -7.98 14.44
C ALA A 268 -4.78 -8.79 15.56
N LEU A 269 -5.47 -8.99 16.69
CA LEU A 269 -5.00 -9.84 17.78
C LEU A 269 -4.91 -11.33 17.38
N ARG A 270 -5.78 -11.81 16.49
CA ARG A 270 -5.73 -13.21 15.99
C ARG A 270 -4.62 -13.41 14.97
N ASP A 271 -4.33 -12.40 14.16
CA ASP A 271 -3.29 -12.48 13.12
C ASP A 271 -1.89 -12.60 13.73
N ILE A 272 -1.71 -12.06 14.95
CA ILE A 272 -0.45 -12.12 15.72
C ILE A 272 -0.47 -13.16 16.83
N GLU A 273 -1.56 -13.91 16.99
CA GLU A 273 -1.75 -14.90 18.05
C GLU A 273 -0.72 -16.03 17.91
N SER A 274 -0.07 -16.43 19.01
CA SER A 274 0.80 -17.61 19.00
C SER A 274 -0.02 -18.88 18.75
N GLU A 275 0.59 -19.91 18.15
CA GLU A 275 -0.13 -21.16 17.85
C GLU A 275 -0.66 -21.85 19.13
N GLU A 276 0.02 -21.69 20.26
CA GLU A 276 -0.46 -22.15 21.56
C GLU A 276 -1.73 -21.41 22.00
N ASN A 277 -1.71 -20.07 22.01
CA ASN A 277 -2.87 -19.26 22.36
C ASN A 277 -4.05 -19.54 21.43
N ARG A 278 -3.77 -19.74 20.14
CA ARG A 278 -4.77 -20.12 19.13
C ARG A 278 -5.44 -21.46 19.48
N ARG A 279 -4.66 -22.47 19.86
CA ARG A 279 -5.20 -23.77 20.29
C ARG A 279 -6.05 -23.63 21.55
N GLN A 280 -5.57 -22.88 22.55
CA GLN A 280 -6.32 -22.63 23.78
C GLN A 280 -7.65 -21.92 23.49
N ARG A 281 -7.64 -20.87 22.65
CA ARG A 281 -8.86 -20.15 22.24
C ARG A 281 -9.83 -21.06 21.51
N LEU A 282 -9.37 -21.87 20.56
CA LEU A 282 -10.23 -22.82 19.83
C LEU A 282 -10.83 -23.88 20.77
N ASN A 283 -10.04 -24.38 21.73
CA ASN A 283 -10.52 -25.29 22.76
C ASN A 283 -11.59 -24.61 23.64
N ASN A 284 -11.35 -23.38 24.11
CA ASN A 284 -12.33 -22.60 24.87
C ASN A 284 -13.60 -22.32 24.06
N ASP A 285 -13.50 -22.06 22.76
CA ASP A 285 -14.65 -21.91 21.87
C ASP A 285 -15.42 -23.22 21.71
N HIS A 286 -14.72 -24.36 21.64
CA HIS A 286 -15.33 -25.67 21.62
C HIS A 286 -16.08 -25.97 22.92
N ILE A 287 -15.45 -25.76 24.08
CA ILE A 287 -16.06 -25.91 25.41
C ILE A 287 -17.29 -25.00 25.55
N ARG A 288 -17.21 -23.74 25.11
CA ARG A 288 -18.37 -22.83 25.14
C ARG A 288 -19.51 -23.32 24.27
N ARG A 289 -19.23 -23.87 23.08
CA ARG A 289 -20.25 -24.42 22.18
C ARG A 289 -20.89 -25.69 22.73
N THR A 290 -20.10 -26.59 23.32
CA THR A 290 -20.61 -27.82 23.93
C THR A 290 -21.45 -27.52 25.16
N ASN A 291 -21.00 -26.62 26.04
CA ASN A 291 -21.78 -26.19 27.21
C ASN A 291 -23.09 -25.48 26.84
N ARG A 292 -23.14 -24.77 25.71
CA ARG A 292 -24.39 -24.20 25.18
C ARG A 292 -25.36 -25.27 24.66
N ARG A 293 -24.85 -26.43 24.25
CA ARG A 293 -25.65 -27.56 23.76
C ARG A 293 -26.00 -28.52 24.91
N ASN A 294 -26.55 -27.97 25.98
CA ASN A 294 -26.85 -28.71 27.21
C ASN A 294 -28.32 -29.16 27.30
N ILE A 295 -29.15 -28.83 26.31
CA ILE A 295 -30.55 -29.24 26.30
C ILE A 295 -30.67 -30.65 25.70
N ALA A 296 -31.30 -31.55 26.45
CA ALA A 296 -31.61 -32.90 26.00
C ALA A 296 -32.71 -32.86 24.93
N TRP A 297 -32.52 -33.61 23.83
CA TRP A 297 -33.50 -33.72 22.76
C TRP A 297 -34.67 -34.62 23.18
N ARG A 298 -35.64 -34.07 23.94
CA ARG A 298 -36.78 -34.81 24.49
C ARG A 298 -37.94 -34.93 23.49
N GLU A 299 -38.36 -33.81 22.90
CA GLU A 299 -39.43 -33.78 21.89
C GLU A 299 -38.85 -33.78 20.48
N LYS A 300 -38.90 -34.95 19.83
CA LYS A 300 -38.31 -35.17 18.49
C LYS A 300 -39.24 -34.85 17.34
N PHE A 301 -40.52 -34.57 17.63
CA PHE A 301 -41.53 -34.30 16.63
C PHE A 301 -41.29 -32.91 16.03
N ASN A 302 -41.34 -32.79 14.70
CA ASN A 302 -41.11 -31.55 13.94
C ASN A 302 -39.76 -30.83 14.18
N SER A 303 -38.79 -31.44 14.89
CA SER A 303 -37.49 -30.81 15.17
C SER A 303 -36.69 -30.49 13.89
N GLY A 304 -36.98 -31.17 12.78
CA GLY A 304 -36.40 -30.86 11.47
C GLY A 304 -36.85 -29.52 10.88
N PHE A 305 -37.97 -28.96 11.35
CA PHE A 305 -38.49 -27.65 10.93
C PHE A 305 -38.10 -26.51 11.88
N ASN A 306 -37.67 -26.84 13.10
CA ASN A 306 -37.26 -25.86 14.11
C ASN A 306 -35.95 -26.30 14.78
N TYR A 307 -34.83 -26.03 14.09
CA TYR A 307 -33.51 -26.40 14.57
C TYR A 307 -33.09 -25.53 15.78
N ASP A 308 -33.18 -26.09 16.98
CA ASP A 308 -32.67 -25.45 18.19
C ASP A 308 -31.16 -25.68 18.37
N THR A 309 -30.38 -24.60 18.24
CA THR A 309 -28.92 -24.61 18.42
C THR A 309 -28.43 -25.02 19.81
N GLN A 310 -29.31 -25.05 20.82
CA GLN A 310 -29.02 -25.46 22.21
C GLN A 310 -29.20 -26.97 22.44
N ILE A 311 -29.75 -27.70 21.46
CA ILE A 311 -29.93 -29.14 21.55
C ILE A 311 -28.70 -29.85 20.97
N ASN A 312 -28.19 -30.85 21.69
CA ASN A 312 -27.11 -31.72 21.19
C ASN A 312 -27.66 -32.86 20.32
N TYR A 313 -28.10 -32.55 19.09
CA TYR A 313 -28.65 -33.56 18.16
C TYR A 313 -27.69 -34.70 17.85
N SER A 314 -26.38 -34.41 17.81
CA SER A 314 -25.33 -35.40 17.54
C SER A 314 -25.20 -36.46 18.63
N ALA A 315 -25.46 -36.11 19.89
CA ALA A 315 -25.41 -37.08 21.00
C ALA A 315 -26.62 -38.02 21.02
N ALA A 316 -27.69 -37.70 20.29
CA ALA A 316 -28.97 -38.40 20.39
C ALA A 316 -29.34 -39.20 19.13
N SER A 317 -28.45 -39.24 18.12
CA SER A 317 -28.72 -39.86 16.83
C SER A 317 -27.53 -40.70 16.34
N GLU A 318 -27.52 -41.99 16.68
CA GLU A 318 -26.67 -42.98 16.02
C GLU A 318 -27.46 -43.61 14.86
N ILE A 319 -27.50 -42.93 13.71
CA ILE A 319 -28.21 -43.40 12.50
C ILE A 319 -27.50 -44.64 11.89
N GLY A 320 -26.26 -44.91 12.32
CA GLY A 320 -25.43 -46.00 11.83
C GLY A 320 -24.86 -45.74 10.43
N PRO A 321 -24.07 -46.68 9.88
CA PRO A 321 -23.51 -46.55 8.54
C PRO A 321 -24.59 -46.68 7.45
N MET A 322 -24.46 -45.90 6.38
CA MET A 322 -25.32 -45.97 5.20
C MET A 322 -24.84 -47.09 4.27
N ASN A 323 -25.07 -48.35 4.66
CA ASN A 323 -24.49 -49.52 3.98
C ASN A 323 -25.54 -50.52 3.44
N VAL A 324 -26.84 -50.23 3.58
CA VAL A 324 -27.88 -51.11 3.04
C VAL A 324 -28.11 -50.73 1.59
N CYS A 325 -27.83 -51.63 0.65
CA CYS A 325 -28.01 -51.37 -0.78
C CYS A 325 -29.45 -51.70 -1.22
N CYS A 326 -30.05 -50.84 -2.04
CA CYS A 326 -31.31 -51.13 -2.72
C CYS A 326 -31.09 -52.10 -3.89
N ASN A 327 -31.91 -53.16 -3.97
CA ASN A 327 -31.76 -54.17 -5.01
C ASN A 327 -31.96 -53.63 -6.44
N TYR A 328 -32.83 -52.63 -6.60
CA TYR A 328 -33.24 -52.09 -7.90
C TYR A 328 -32.32 -50.97 -8.41
N CYS A 329 -32.19 -49.88 -7.63
CA CYS A 329 -31.44 -48.69 -8.06
C CYS A 329 -30.02 -48.60 -7.49
N LYS A 330 -29.59 -49.59 -6.69
CA LYS A 330 -28.28 -49.64 -6.00
C LYS A 330 -27.97 -48.49 -5.04
N ALA A 331 -28.91 -47.58 -4.80
CA ALA A 331 -28.78 -46.54 -3.79
C ALA A 331 -28.50 -47.14 -2.41
N LEU A 332 -27.59 -46.53 -1.66
CA LEU A 332 -27.33 -46.85 -0.26
C LEU A 332 -28.39 -46.18 0.61
N ARG A 333 -28.83 -46.88 1.64
CA ARG A 333 -29.79 -46.41 2.64
C ARG A 333 -29.35 -46.81 4.04
N TRP A 334 -29.90 -46.16 5.05
CA TRP A 334 -29.72 -46.59 6.44
C TRP A 334 -30.61 -47.79 6.77
N LYS A 335 -30.24 -48.55 7.79
CA LYS A 335 -30.91 -49.81 8.18
C LYS A 335 -32.41 -49.63 8.40
N ASP A 336 -32.78 -48.58 9.12
CA ASP A 336 -34.17 -48.28 9.50
C ASP A 336 -34.86 -47.28 8.57
N GLU A 337 -34.21 -46.91 7.45
CA GLU A 337 -34.79 -46.02 6.45
C GLU A 337 -35.83 -46.75 5.59
N SER A 338 -36.98 -46.11 5.36
CA SER A 338 -38.04 -46.63 4.50
C SER A 338 -37.55 -46.98 3.09
N LYS A 339 -38.08 -48.06 2.49
CA LYS A 339 -37.67 -48.57 1.16
C LYS A 339 -38.21 -47.74 -0.01
N ASN A 340 -38.09 -46.42 0.03
CA ASN A 340 -38.78 -45.52 -0.90
C ASN A 340 -37.90 -45.00 -2.05
N CYS A 341 -36.59 -45.26 -2.04
CA CYS A 341 -35.61 -44.70 -2.99
C CYS A 341 -35.95 -44.83 -4.49
N CYS A 342 -36.68 -45.85 -4.92
CA CYS A 342 -37.12 -46.02 -6.32
C CYS A 342 -38.58 -46.46 -6.42
N SER A 343 -39.37 -46.26 -5.36
CA SER A 343 -40.74 -46.79 -5.24
C SER A 343 -40.83 -48.29 -5.60
N SER A 344 -39.92 -49.09 -5.03
CA SER A 344 -39.78 -50.54 -5.33
C SER A 344 -39.51 -50.86 -6.81
N GLY A 345 -38.67 -50.05 -7.46
CA GLY A 345 -38.24 -50.27 -8.85
C GLY A 345 -39.14 -49.64 -9.91
N LYS A 346 -40.22 -48.94 -9.51
CA LYS A 346 -41.13 -48.24 -10.43
C LYS A 346 -40.51 -46.99 -11.05
N VAL A 347 -39.55 -46.36 -10.36
CA VAL A 347 -38.84 -45.19 -10.86
C VAL A 347 -37.44 -45.61 -11.30
N ARG A 348 -37.18 -45.50 -12.59
CA ARG A 348 -35.85 -45.70 -13.19
C ARG A 348 -35.28 -44.33 -13.53
N LEU A 349 -34.34 -43.87 -12.72
CA LEU A 349 -33.62 -42.62 -12.99
C LEU A 349 -32.58 -42.88 -14.08
N ASP A 350 -32.42 -41.93 -14.99
CA ASP A 350 -31.35 -41.96 -15.98
C ASP A 350 -29.99 -41.92 -15.28
N SER A 351 -29.00 -42.62 -15.83
CA SER A 351 -27.63 -42.56 -15.31
C SER A 351 -27.11 -41.14 -15.43
N ILE A 352 -26.63 -40.59 -14.32
CA ILE A 352 -26.02 -39.26 -14.29
C ILE A 352 -24.89 -39.25 -15.30
N GLN A 353 -24.98 -38.35 -16.29
CA GLN A 353 -23.92 -38.19 -17.29
C GLN A 353 -22.63 -37.78 -16.59
N GLN A 354 -21.51 -38.36 -17.03
CA GLN A 354 -20.22 -38.02 -16.44
C GLN A 354 -19.93 -36.53 -16.66
N PRO A 355 -19.38 -35.83 -15.64
CA PRO A 355 -19.01 -34.44 -15.80
C PRO A 355 -18.01 -34.27 -16.95
N PRO A 356 -18.04 -33.14 -17.68
CA PRO A 356 -17.07 -32.88 -18.74
C PRO A 356 -15.66 -32.71 -18.17
N GLU A 357 -14.63 -33.02 -18.98
CA GLU A 357 -13.25 -32.67 -18.62
C GLU A 357 -13.07 -31.14 -18.63
N PRO A 358 -12.28 -30.56 -17.69
CA PRO A 358 -11.35 -31.20 -16.74
C PRO A 358 -11.95 -31.58 -15.37
N LEU A 359 -13.26 -31.40 -15.18
CA LEU A 359 -13.91 -31.57 -13.87
C LEU A 359 -13.94 -33.05 -13.46
N LYS A 360 -14.12 -33.95 -14.42
CA LYS A 360 -14.06 -35.39 -14.19
C LYS A 360 -12.72 -35.82 -13.61
N PHE A 361 -11.62 -35.44 -14.23
CA PHE A 361 -10.27 -35.71 -13.74
C PHE A 361 -10.07 -35.23 -12.29
N SER A 362 -10.61 -34.07 -11.95
CA SER A 362 -10.50 -33.48 -10.61
C SER A 362 -11.34 -34.21 -9.55
N LEU A 363 -12.38 -34.94 -9.95
CA LEU A 363 -13.31 -35.63 -9.05
C LEU A 363 -13.01 -37.13 -8.85
N CYS A 364 -12.16 -37.74 -9.68
CA CYS A 364 -11.88 -39.18 -9.62
C CYS A 364 -11.05 -39.63 -8.39
N GLY A 365 -10.25 -38.74 -7.79
CA GLY A 365 -9.42 -39.04 -6.61
C GLY A 365 -8.14 -39.84 -6.88
N GLU A 366 -7.88 -40.21 -8.14
CA GLU A 366 -6.79 -41.11 -8.54
C GLU A 366 -5.44 -40.41 -8.74
N HIS A 367 -5.41 -39.07 -8.77
CA HIS A 367 -4.19 -38.28 -8.97
C HIS A 367 -3.99 -37.24 -7.86
N ASP A 368 -2.74 -36.84 -7.60
CA ASP A 368 -2.39 -35.86 -6.56
C ASP A 368 -3.16 -34.54 -6.70
N GLN A 369 -3.36 -34.08 -7.94
CA GLN A 369 -4.13 -32.87 -8.22
C GLN A 369 -5.62 -33.04 -7.89
N SER A 370 -6.18 -34.22 -8.12
CA SER A 370 -7.55 -34.54 -7.73
C SER A 370 -7.70 -34.63 -6.22
N GLN A 371 -6.74 -35.25 -5.51
CA GLN A 371 -6.77 -35.28 -4.05
C GLN A 371 -6.62 -33.88 -3.45
N HIS A 372 -5.72 -33.06 -3.98
CA HIS A 372 -5.58 -31.67 -3.58
C HIS A 372 -6.89 -30.89 -3.80
N PHE A 373 -7.51 -31.08 -4.97
CA PHE A 373 -8.80 -30.48 -5.29
C PHE A 373 -9.89 -30.91 -4.30
N LEU A 374 -10.03 -32.21 -4.01
CA LEU A 374 -11.02 -32.74 -3.07
C LEU A 374 -10.80 -32.23 -1.64
N ASN A 375 -9.56 -32.21 -1.17
CA ASN A 375 -9.20 -31.71 0.17
C ASN A 375 -9.48 -30.21 0.31
N ASN A 376 -9.40 -29.44 -0.79
CA ASN A 376 -9.59 -28.00 -0.81
C ASN A 376 -10.89 -27.55 -1.50
N ILE A 377 -11.82 -28.46 -1.81
CA ILE A 377 -12.98 -28.16 -2.66
C ILE A 377 -13.84 -27.02 -2.10
N ARG A 378 -13.94 -26.93 -0.77
CA ARG A 378 -14.65 -25.83 -0.09
C ARG A 378 -13.97 -24.48 -0.28
N ARG A 379 -12.63 -24.45 -0.34
CA ARG A 379 -11.84 -23.23 -0.60
C ARG A 379 -11.98 -22.78 -2.04
N TYR A 380 -11.92 -23.72 -2.99
CA TYR A 380 -12.16 -23.43 -4.41
C TYR A 380 -13.57 -22.87 -4.64
N ASN A 381 -14.59 -23.49 -4.05
CA ASN A 381 -15.98 -23.01 -4.18
C ASN A 381 -16.25 -21.67 -3.48
N SER A 382 -15.46 -21.31 -2.47
CA SER A 382 -15.54 -19.98 -1.84
C SER A 382 -14.81 -18.89 -2.60
N ALA A 383 -13.94 -19.22 -3.57
CA ALA A 383 -13.23 -18.23 -4.38
C ALA A 383 -14.10 -17.62 -5.50
N PHE A 384 -15.22 -18.27 -5.84
CA PHE A 384 -16.20 -17.80 -6.84
C PHE A 384 -17.47 -17.19 -6.21
N LYS A 385 -17.43 -16.90 -4.91
CA LYS A 385 -18.46 -16.13 -4.18
C LYS A 385 -17.87 -14.80 -3.76
#